data_AF-A0A551ZED8-F1
#
_entry.id   AF-A0A551ZED8-F1
#
_cell.length_a   1.000
_cell.length_b   1.000
_cell.length_c   1.000
_cell.angle_alpha   90.00
_cell.angle_beta   90.00
_cell.angle_gamma   90.00
#
_symmetry.space_group_name_H-M   'P 1'
#
loop_
_entity.id
_entity.type
_entity.pdbx_description
1 polymer ?
#
loop_
_entity_poly.entity_id
_entity_poly.type
_entity_poly.pdbx_seq_one_letter_code
_entity_poly.pdbx_strand_id
1 'polypeptide(L)' 'MTEQINQESVYCPLSKSSKIGLVEKIAVSDLVSLYKKMLNCDVASEFGNIQYIDFYHCLESDLY' A
#
# COMPACT_ATOMS: atom_id res chain seq x y z
N MET A 1 -5.78 -27.44 -7.77
CA MET A 1 -6.66 -26.59 -6.93
C MET A 1 -5.87 -25.32 -6.67
N THR A 2 -6.06 -24.31 -7.51
CA THR A 2 -5.35 -23.03 -7.39
C THR A 2 -6.27 -22.12 -6.58
N GLU A 3 -5.80 -21.71 -5.41
CA GLU A 3 -6.52 -20.85 -4.47
C GLU A 3 -6.90 -19.55 -5.21
N GLN A 4 -8.20 -19.39 -5.50
CA GLN A 4 -8.76 -18.14 -5.96
C GLN A 4 -8.86 -17.24 -4.73
N ILE A 5 -7.78 -16.52 -4.45
CA ILE A 5 -7.81 -15.38 -3.54
C ILE A 5 -8.78 -14.38 -4.16
N ASN A 6 -9.89 -14.11 -3.48
CA ASN A 6 -10.79 -12.99 -3.77
C ASN A 6 -9.97 -11.70 -3.66
N GLN A 7 -9.29 -11.31 -4.74
CA GLN A 7 -8.81 -9.94 -4.89
C GLN A 7 -10.06 -9.10 -5.13
N GLU A 8 -10.52 -8.40 -4.09
CA GLU A 8 -11.31 -7.19 -4.33
C GLU A 8 -10.57 -6.40 -5.41
N SER A 9 -11.21 -6.18 -6.55
CA SER A 9 -10.55 -5.60 -7.71
C SER A 9 -10.14 -4.18 -7.33
N VAL A 10 -8.86 -3.99 -7.02
CA VAL A 10 -8.30 -2.67 -6.73
C VAL A 10 -8.52 -1.82 -7.99
N TYR A 11 -9.14 -0.66 -7.81
CA TYR A 11 -9.60 0.21 -8.88
C TYR A 11 -9.00 1.60 -8.71
N CYS A 12 -8.42 2.17 -9.78
CA CYS A 12 -7.80 3.48 -9.74
C CYS A 12 -8.92 4.51 -9.98
N PRO A 13 -9.31 5.31 -8.98
CA PRO A 13 -10.42 6.24 -9.14
C PRO A 13 -10.10 7.36 -10.13
N LEU A 14 -8.81 7.64 -10.37
CA LEU A 14 -8.35 8.71 -11.26
C LEU A 14 -8.44 8.33 -12.73
N SER A 15 -7.91 7.17 -13.13
CA SER A 15 -7.97 6.69 -14.53
C SER A 15 -9.18 5.84 -14.85
N LYS A 16 -9.97 5.47 -13.84
CA LYS A 16 -11.06 4.51 -13.96
C LYS A 16 -10.61 3.14 -14.47
N SER A 17 -9.35 2.77 -14.18
CA SER A 17 -8.75 1.52 -14.63
C SER A 17 -8.66 0.49 -13.52
N SER A 18 -8.90 -0.76 -13.87
CA SER A 18 -8.63 -1.94 -13.05
C SER A 18 -7.27 -2.57 -13.39
N LYS A 19 -6.50 -2.00 -14.32
CA LYS A 19 -5.13 -2.43 -14.62
C LYS A 19 -4.17 -1.86 -13.59
N ILE A 20 -4.23 -2.45 -12.40
CA ILE A 20 -3.45 -2.04 -11.24
C ILE A 20 -2.54 -3.20 -10.85
N GLY A 21 -1.25 -2.90 -10.74
CA GLY A 21 -0.25 -3.80 -10.18
C GLY A 21 0.09 -3.40 -8.75
N LEU A 22 0.22 -4.38 -7.86
CA LEU A 22 0.92 -4.18 -6.60
C LEU A 22 2.41 -4.05 -6.90
N VAL A 23 3.03 -2.94 -6.50
CA VAL A 23 4.46 -2.69 -6.68
C VAL A 23 5.22 -3.19 -5.45
N GLU A 24 4.73 -2.82 -4.28
CA GLU A 24 5.44 -3.06 -3.02
C GLU A 24 4.46 -3.19 -1.86
N LYS A 25 4.86 -3.94 -0.84
CA LYS A 25 4.14 -4.07 0.43
C LYS A 25 5.09 -3.70 1.56
N ILE A 26 4.78 -2.62 2.27
CA ILE A 26 5.63 -2.09 3.34
C ILE A 26 5.04 -2.49 4.69
N ALA A 27 5.84 -3.05 5.59
CA ALA A 27 5.40 -3.33 6.95
C ALA A 27 5.28 -2.03 7.74
N VAL A 28 4.16 -1.85 8.45
CA VAL A 28 3.94 -0.67 9.30
C VAL A 28 5.00 -0.55 10.38
N SER A 29 5.49 -1.68 10.90
CA SER A 29 6.60 -1.71 11.87
C SER A 29 7.87 -1.03 11.35
N ASP A 30 8.16 -1.15 10.06
CA ASP A 30 9.35 -0.57 9.45
C ASP A 30 9.20 0.95 9.32
N LEU A 31 8.00 1.43 8.97
CA LEU A 31 7.68 2.85 8.94
C LEU A 31 7.75 3.47 10.35
N VAL A 32 7.12 2.84 11.35
CA VAL A 32 7.19 3.29 12.75
C VAL A 32 8.65 3.36 13.20
N SER A 33 9.44 2.34 12.90
CA SER A 33 10.87 2.31 13.23
C SER A 33 11.65 3.43 12.54
N LEU A 34 11.36 3.72 11.27
CA LEU A 34 12.00 4.79 10.52
C LEU A 34 11.69 6.16 11.12
N TYR A 35 10.41 6.46 11.38
CA TYR A 35 9.99 7.73 12.00
C TYR A 35 10.60 7.91 13.39
N LYS A 36 10.64 6.84 14.17
CA LYS A 36 11.27 6.88 15.50
C LYS A 36 12.77 7.15 15.41
N LYS A 37 13.48 6.54 14.44
CA LYS A 37 14.93 6.73 14.26
C LYS A 37 15.28 8.11 13.70
N MET A 38 14.53 8.60 12.72
CA MET A 38 14.88 9.82 11.99
C MET A 38 14.33 11.09 12.63
N LEU A 39 13.15 11.01 13.26
CA LEU A 39 12.42 12.16 13.76
C LEU A 39 12.14 12.09 15.28
N ASN A 40 12.56 11.01 15.95
CA ASN A 40 12.22 10.70 17.35
C ASN A 40 10.71 10.69 17.65
N CYS A 41 9.88 10.57 16.60
CA CYS A 41 8.43 10.59 16.69
C CYS A 41 7.91 9.14 16.72
N ASP A 42 6.98 8.84 17.62
CA ASP A 42 6.23 7.59 17.58
C ASP A 42 4.91 7.82 16.85
N VAL A 43 4.72 7.11 15.75
CA VAL A 43 3.56 7.21 14.86
C VAL A 43 2.73 5.93 14.86
N ALA A 44 3.01 4.97 15.75
CA ALA A 44 2.32 3.68 15.77
C ALA A 44 0.79 3.82 15.91
N SER A 45 0.32 4.80 16.68
CA SER A 45 -1.10 5.08 16.88
C SER A 45 -1.84 5.47 15.61
N GLU A 46 -1.14 6.12 14.66
CA GLU A 46 -1.73 6.64 13.43
C GLU A 46 -2.16 5.52 12.47
N PHE A 47 -1.57 4.33 12.61
CA PHE A 47 -1.84 3.19 11.75
C PHE A 47 -2.94 2.25 12.29
N GLY A 48 -3.40 2.44 13.53
CA GLY A 48 -4.40 1.57 14.15
C GLY A 48 -4.01 0.08 14.10
N ASN A 49 -4.85 -0.74 13.46
CA ASN A 49 -4.63 -2.19 13.33
C ASN A 49 -4.00 -2.59 11.97
N ILE A 50 -3.52 -1.64 11.18
CA ILE A 50 -2.92 -1.91 9.88
C ILE A 50 -1.53 -2.50 10.09
N GLN A 51 -1.26 -3.67 9.51
CA GLN A 51 0.06 -4.32 9.60
C GLN A 51 0.94 -4.02 8.38
N TYR A 52 0.32 -3.78 7.23
CA TYR A 52 1.02 -3.56 5.96
C TYR A 52 0.31 -2.50 5.13
N ILE A 53 1.10 -1.74 4.38
CA ILE A 53 0.62 -0.77 3.40
C ILE A 53 0.99 -1.29 2.02
N ASP A 54 -0.02 -1.45 1.16
CA ASP A 54 0.14 -1.90 -0.21
C ASP A 54 0.30 -0.69 -1.14
N PHE A 55 1.39 -0.66 -1.90
CA PHE A 55 1.70 0.40 -2.85
C PHE A 55 1.34 -0.07 -4.26
N TYR A 56 0.37 0.60 -4.87
CA TYR A 56 -0.18 0.21 -6.17
C TYR A 56 0.26 1.17 -7.27
N HIS A 57 0.44 0.64 -8.47
CA HIS A 57 0.69 1.41 -9.68
C HIS A 57 -0.35 1.08 -10.75
N CYS A 58 -0.86 2.11 -11.41
CA CYS A 58 -1.78 1.96 -12.52
C CYS A 58 -1.07 2.35 -13.82
N LEU A 59 -0.81 1.36 -14.67
CA LEU A 59 -0.08 1.53 -15.93
C LEU A 59 -0.78 2.48 -16.91
N GLU A 60 -2.10 2.63 -16.78
CA GLU A 60 -2.90 3.52 -17.63
C GLU A 60 -2.99 4.96 -17.09
N SER A 61 -2.52 5.20 -15.85
CA SER A 61 -2.52 6.50 -15.20
C SER A 61 -1.17 7.22 -15.25
N ASP A 62 -0.19 6.69 -15.97
CA ASP A 62 1.12 7.34 -16.06
C ASP A 62 0.96 8.70 -16.75
N LEU A 63 1.08 9.75 -15.93
CA LEU A 63 1.21 11.12 -16.37
C LEU A 63 2.62 11.27 -16.94
N TYR A 64 2.74 11.15 -18.27
CA TYR A 64 3.95 11.46 -19.02
C TYR A 64 4.32 12.94 -18.97
#